data_AF-A0A4Q2ABC0-F1
#
_entry.id   AF-A0A4Q2ABC0-F1
#
_cell.length_a   1.000
_cell.length_b   1.000
_cell.length_c   1.000
_cell.angle_alpha   90.00
_cell.angle_beta   90.00
_cell.angle_gamma   90.00
#
_symmetry.space_group_name_H-M   'P 1'
#
loop_
_entity.id
_entity.type
_entity.pdbx_description
1 polymer ?
#
loop_
_entity_poly.entity_id
_entity_poly.type
_entity_poly.pdbx_seq_one_letter_code
_entity_poly.pdbx_strand_id
1 'polypeptide(L)'
;MSTSDEDNWQEAALAPFFDAARRQAPTPSTDLMARVLEDAEAAQVRYAAATRPVAPRAGLWARIRQGLGGWPAMTGLAAAGLAGVWIGLALPEVLPGLEPTAGDYVVDIAPDLALETGGGF
;
A
#
# COMPACT_ATOMS: atom_id res chain seq x y z
N MET A 1 -8.31 -17.68 23.27
CA MET A 1 -7.12 -18.26 22.59
C MET A 1 -7.31 -17.96 21.12
N SER A 2 -6.44 -17.16 20.51
CA SER A 2 -6.67 -16.55 19.20
C SER A 2 -6.15 -17.45 18.07
N THR A 3 -6.88 -17.57 16.96
CA THR A 3 -6.52 -18.38 15.78
C THR A 3 -5.14 -18.07 15.20
N SER A 4 -4.66 -16.82 15.36
CA SER A 4 -3.32 -16.42 14.92
C SER A 4 -2.18 -17.11 15.67
N ASP A 5 -2.40 -17.50 16.94
CA ASP A 5 -1.42 -18.27 17.70
C ASP A 5 -1.37 -19.70 17.17
N GLU A 6 -2.53 -20.30 16.86
CA GLU A 6 -2.66 -21.66 16.32
C GLU A 6 -1.96 -21.79 14.97
N ASP A 7 -2.12 -20.83 14.07
CA ASP A 7 -1.46 -20.81 12.76
C ASP A 7 0.07 -20.71 12.88
N ASN A 8 0.58 -19.89 13.81
CA ASN A 8 2.02 -19.74 14.04
C ASN A 8 2.64 -21.04 14.59
N TRP A 9 1.94 -21.72 15.51
CA TRP A 9 2.38 -23.02 16.01
C TRP A 9 2.35 -24.10 14.93
N GLN A 10 1.38 -24.06 14.02
CA GLN A 10 1.30 -24.99 12.88
C GLN A 10 2.42 -24.75 11.86
N GLU A 11 2.68 -23.50 11.48
CA GLU A 11 3.79 -23.16 10.57
C GLU A 11 5.14 -23.60 11.16
N ALA A 12 5.37 -23.31 12.45
CA ALA A 12 6.57 -23.73 13.16
C ALA A 12 6.72 -25.27 13.23
N ALA A 13 5.60 -25.99 13.36
CA ALA A 13 5.59 -27.44 13.36
C ALA A 13 5.81 -28.06 11.96
N LEU A 14 5.37 -27.40 10.89
CA LEU A 14 5.50 -27.88 9.51
C LEU A 14 6.86 -27.54 8.87
N ALA A 15 7.51 -26.47 9.32
CA ALA A 15 8.79 -26.01 8.76
C ALA A 15 9.88 -27.10 8.67
N PRO A 16 10.09 -27.98 9.67
CA PRO A 16 11.07 -29.07 9.57
C PRO A 16 10.72 -30.11 8.49
N PHE A 17 9.43 -30.37 8.24
CA PHE A 17 8.98 -31.31 7.22
C PHE A 17 9.24 -30.76 5.82
N PHE A 18 8.96 -29.48 5.59
CA PHE A 18 9.30 -28.81 4.33
C PHE A 18 10.81 -28.77 4.08
N ASP A 19 11.61 -28.57 5.14
CA ASP A 19 13.06 -28.57 5.02
C ASP A 19 13.62 -29.96 4.67
N ALA A 20 13.06 -31.01 5.27
CA ALA A 20 13.37 -32.39 4.90
C ALA A 20 12.97 -32.70 3.45
N ALA A 21 11.80 -32.23 3.00
CA ALA A 21 11.33 -32.42 1.63
C ALA A 21 12.23 -31.71 0.60
N ARG A 22 12.75 -30.51 0.91
CA ARG A 22 13.72 -29.81 0.05
C ARG A 22 15.05 -30.54 -0.07
N ARG A 23 15.54 -31.13 1.04
CA ARG A 23 16.80 -31.90 1.06
C ARG A 23 16.71 -33.21 0.27
N GLN A 24 15.51 -33.77 0.15
CA GLN A 24 15.26 -35.02 -0.58
C GLN A 24 14.32 -34.79 -1.77
N ALA A 25 14.56 -33.72 -2.54
CA ALA A 25 13.75 -33.43 -3.72
C ALA A 25 13.83 -34.61 -4.71
N PRO A 26 12.73 -35.33 -4.95
CA PRO A 26 12.73 -36.41 -5.92
C PRO A 26 12.94 -35.85 -7.31
N THR A 27 13.85 -36.44 -8.09
CA THR A 27 14.02 -36.07 -9.49
C THR A 27 12.77 -36.48 -10.27
N PRO A 28 12.08 -35.54 -10.95
CA PRO A 28 10.94 -35.89 -11.79
C PRO A 28 11.35 -36.86 -12.90
N SER A 29 10.45 -37.77 -13.27
CA SER A 29 10.71 -38.69 -14.39
C SER A 29 10.85 -37.91 -15.70
N THR A 30 11.66 -38.45 -16.62
CA THR A 30 11.85 -37.84 -17.95
C THR A 30 10.55 -37.76 -18.74
N ASP A 31 9.67 -38.76 -18.62
CA ASP A 31 8.34 -38.76 -19.24
C ASP A 31 7.45 -37.63 -18.71
N LEU A 32 7.43 -37.42 -17.38
CA LEU A 32 6.70 -36.31 -16.79
C LEU A 32 7.24 -34.97 -17.30
N MET A 33 8.57 -34.81 -17.34
CA MET A 33 9.19 -33.57 -17.79
C MET A 33 8.87 -33.29 -19.27
N ALA A 34 8.87 -34.32 -20.12
CA ALA A 34 8.49 -34.19 -21.52
C ALA A 34 7.04 -33.68 -21.68
N ARG A 35 6.09 -34.23 -20.91
CA ARG A 35 4.70 -33.77 -20.92
C ARG A 35 4.53 -32.35 -20.39
N VAL A 36 5.28 -31.99 -19.34
CA VAL A 36 5.27 -30.62 -18.79
C VAL A 36 5.79 -29.62 -19.82
N LEU A 37 6.85 -29.98 -20.57
CA LEU A 37 7.38 -29.13 -21.63
C LEU A 37 6.39 -28.99 -22.79
N GLU A 38 5.74 -30.07 -23.20
CA GLU A 38 4.69 -30.03 -24.23
C GLU A 38 3.49 -29.14 -23.80
N ASP A 39 3.03 -29.28 -22.56
CA ASP A 39 1.96 -28.42 -22.03
C ASP A 39 2.42 -26.96 -21.89
N ALA A 40 3.67 -26.72 -21.49
CA ALA A 40 4.25 -25.39 -21.42
C ALA A 40 4.33 -24.74 -22.81
N GLU A 41 4.71 -25.46 -23.86
CA GLU A 41 4.69 -24.97 -25.24
C GLU A 41 3.26 -24.64 -25.68
N ALA A 42 2.29 -25.52 -25.40
CA ALA A 42 0.88 -25.26 -25.69
C ALA A 42 0.36 -24.03 -24.93
N ALA A 43 0.75 -23.86 -23.67
CA ALA A 43 0.42 -22.69 -22.86
C ALA A 43 1.06 -21.41 -23.42
N GLN A 44 2.35 -21.45 -23.80
CA GLN A 44 3.05 -20.32 -24.43
C GLN A 44 2.36 -19.88 -25.72
N VAL A 45 1.95 -20.83 -26.57
CA VAL A 45 1.18 -20.52 -27.78
C VAL A 45 -0.17 -19.89 -27.44
N ARG A 46 -0.90 -20.40 -26.44
CA ARG A 46 -2.16 -19.80 -25.96
C ARG A 46 -1.95 -18.38 -25.44
N TYR A 47 -0.91 -18.13 -24.66
CA TYR A 47 -0.59 -16.79 -24.13
C TYR A 47 -0.07 -15.84 -25.21
N ALA A 48 0.68 -16.34 -26.18
CA ALA A 48 1.13 -15.58 -27.34
C ALA A 48 -0.03 -15.25 -28.28
N ALA A 49 -0.98 -16.16 -28.48
CA ALA A 49 -2.22 -15.90 -29.22
C ALA A 49 -3.16 -14.97 -28.43
N ALA A 50 -3.09 -15.01 -27.11
CA ALA A 50 -3.69 -14.01 -26.23
C ALA A 50 -2.86 -12.71 -26.15
N THR A 51 -1.98 -12.44 -27.13
CA THR A 51 -1.35 -11.12 -27.31
C THR A 51 -2.46 -10.09 -27.25
N ARG A 52 -2.45 -9.42 -26.11
CA ARG A 52 -3.45 -8.49 -25.64
C ARG A 52 -3.77 -7.53 -26.78
N PRO A 53 -5.06 -7.22 -27.07
CA PRO A 53 -5.33 -5.99 -27.82
C PRO A 53 -4.54 -4.90 -27.10
N VAL A 54 -3.75 -4.11 -27.84
CA VAL A 54 -2.92 -3.02 -27.29
C VAL A 54 -3.77 -2.30 -26.26
N ALA A 55 -3.49 -2.56 -24.98
CA ALA A 55 -4.38 -2.09 -23.93
C ALA A 55 -4.42 -0.57 -24.06
N PRO A 56 -5.61 0.07 -24.10
CA PRO A 56 -5.68 1.53 -24.13
C PRO A 56 -4.81 2.02 -22.99
N ARG A 57 -3.91 2.99 -23.28
CA ARG A 57 -2.92 3.54 -22.33
C ARG A 57 -3.51 3.51 -20.93
N ALA A 58 -3.03 2.57 -20.11
CA ALA A 58 -3.63 2.32 -18.82
C ALA A 58 -3.73 3.65 -18.05
N GLY A 59 -4.95 4.08 -17.73
CA GLY A 59 -5.18 5.34 -17.04
C GLY A 59 -4.34 5.41 -15.76
N LEU A 60 -4.04 6.62 -15.27
CA LEU A 60 -3.18 6.84 -14.10
C LEU A 60 -3.55 5.91 -12.92
N TRP A 61 -4.85 5.72 -12.69
CA TRP A 61 -5.40 4.80 -11.69
C TRP A 61 -5.06 3.31 -11.88
N ALA A 62 -4.97 2.83 -13.12
CA ALA A 62 -4.57 1.45 -13.41
C ALA A 62 -3.08 1.24 -13.16
N ARG A 63 -2.24 2.26 -13.41
CA ARG A 63 -0.81 2.25 -13.07
C ARG A 63 -0.57 2.28 -11.58
N ILE A 64 -1.31 3.11 -10.85
CA ILE A 64 -1.26 3.16 -9.37
C ILE A 64 -1.60 1.78 -8.79
N ARG A 65 -2.69 1.13 -9.24
CA ARG A 65 -3.04 -0.22 -8.77
C ARG A 65 -2.02 -1.30 -9.13
N GLN A 66 -1.40 -1.21 -10.31
CA GLN A 66 -0.35 -2.16 -10.73
C GLN A 66 0.96 -1.95 -9.96
N GLY A 67 1.35 -0.70 -9.68
CA GLY A 67 2.56 -0.38 -8.92
C GLY A 67 2.45 -0.65 -7.43
N LEU A 68 1.24 -0.56 -6.88
CA LEU A 68 0.96 -0.78 -5.45
C LEU A 68 0.76 -2.27 -5.07
N GLY A 69 0.77 -3.21 -6.03
CA GLY A 69 0.81 -4.64 -5.70
C GLY A 69 -0.51 -5.26 -5.21
N GLY A 70 -1.64 -4.60 -5.44
CA GLY A 70 -2.98 -5.15 -5.16
C GLY A 70 -3.68 -4.57 -3.92
N TRP A 71 -4.64 -5.33 -3.38
CA TRP A 71 -5.50 -4.91 -2.25
C TRP A 71 -4.75 -4.49 -0.97
N PRO A 72 -3.60 -5.09 -0.59
CA PRO A 72 -2.89 -4.71 0.63
C PRO A 72 -2.51 -3.22 0.68
N ALA A 73 -2.03 -2.66 -0.43
CA ALA A 73 -1.68 -1.26 -0.47
C ALA A 73 -2.90 -0.31 -0.41
N MET A 74 -4.07 -0.74 -0.89
CA MET A 74 -5.30 0.03 -0.73
C MET A 74 -5.74 0.08 0.74
N THR A 75 -5.58 -1.03 1.47
CA THR A 75 -5.88 -1.06 2.92
C THR A 75 -4.93 -0.16 3.71
N GLY A 76 -3.64 -0.11 3.34
CA GLY A 76 -2.67 0.80 3.94
C GLY A 76 -2.99 2.28 3.69
N LEU A 77 -3.39 2.63 2.46
CA LEU A 77 -3.81 3.99 2.11
C LEU A 77 -5.07 4.43 2.89
N ALA A 78 -6.05 3.53 3.00
CA ALA A 78 -7.27 3.78 3.75
C ALA A 78 -6.97 3.96 5.25
N ALA A 79 -6.13 3.11 5.83
CA ALA A 79 -5.69 3.22 7.23
C ALA A 79 -4.92 4.51 7.48
N ALA A 80 -4.02 4.91 6.58
CA ALA A 80 -3.28 6.17 6.68
C ALA A 80 -4.21 7.39 6.60
N GLY A 81 -5.24 7.35 5.74
CA GLY A 81 -6.27 8.39 5.65
C GLY A 81 -7.08 8.51 6.94
N LEU A 82 -7.57 7.39 7.48
CA LEU A 82 -8.27 7.32 8.77
C LEU A 82 -7.40 7.84 9.92
N ALA A 83 -6.12 7.47 9.95
CA ALA A 83 -5.16 7.96 10.94
C ALA A 83 -4.94 9.47 10.83
N GLY A 84 -4.81 10.01 9.61
CA GLY A 84 -4.70 11.45 9.38
C GLY A 84 -5.95 12.22 9.84
N VAL A 85 -7.14 11.68 9.56
CA VAL A 85 -8.42 12.25 10.02
C VAL A 85 -8.52 12.20 11.55
N TRP A 86 -8.16 11.09 12.17
CA TRP A 86 -8.13 10.93 13.62
C TRP A 86 -7.21 11.94 14.29
N ILE A 87 -5.98 12.08 13.77
CA ILE A 87 -4.98 13.02 14.28
C ILE A 87 -5.44 14.48 14.07
N GLY A 88 -6.03 14.80 12.92
CA GLY A 88 -6.50 16.15 12.60
C GLY A 88 -7.74 16.60 13.41
N LEU A 89 -8.60 15.65 13.80
CA LEU A 89 -9.75 15.94 14.65
C LEU A 89 -9.41 15.99 16.14
N ALA A 90 -8.31 15.36 16.55
CA ALA A 90 -7.77 15.48 17.90
C ALA A 90 -7.06 16.83 18.13
N LEU A 91 -7.60 17.93 17.58
CA LEU A 91 -7.24 19.26 18.05
C LEU A 91 -7.57 19.28 19.55
N PRO A 92 -6.58 19.51 20.43
CA PRO A 92 -6.84 19.58 21.85
C PRO A 92 -7.91 20.63 22.06
N GLU A 93 -9.00 20.25 22.76
CA GLU A 93 -10.00 21.20 23.22
C GLU A 93 -9.25 22.37 23.83
N VAL A 94 -9.51 23.57 23.29
CA VAL A 94 -8.92 24.83 23.77
C VAL A 94 -8.96 24.77 25.28
N LEU A 95 -7.77 24.79 25.90
CA LEU A 95 -7.64 24.75 27.35
C LEU A 95 -8.62 25.78 27.93
N PRO A 96 -9.55 25.38 28.84
CA PRO A 96 -10.51 26.31 29.41
C PRO A 96 -9.73 27.41 30.14
N GLY A 97 -9.68 28.60 29.54
CA GLY A 97 -8.88 29.73 30.01
C GLY A 97 -8.20 30.57 28.91
N LEU A 98 -8.12 30.09 27.67
CA LEU A 98 -7.69 30.90 26.52
C LEU A 98 -8.92 31.47 25.79
N GLU A 99 -9.50 32.53 26.35
CA GLU A 99 -10.42 33.39 25.59
C GLU A 99 -9.63 33.96 24.40
N PRO A 100 -10.02 33.71 23.13
CA PRO A 100 -9.37 34.30 21.99
C PRO A 100 -9.62 35.80 22.00
N THR A 101 -8.72 36.54 22.64
CA THR A 101 -8.67 37.99 22.50
C THR A 101 -8.23 38.25 21.06
N ALA A 102 -8.96 39.12 20.35
CA ALA A 102 -8.86 39.34 18.90
C ALA A 102 -7.45 39.75 18.36
N GLY A 103 -6.40 39.73 19.19
CA GLY A 103 -5.01 40.02 18.83
C GLY A 103 -4.12 38.80 18.54
N ASP A 104 -4.58 37.56 18.75
CA ASP A 104 -3.70 36.37 18.66
C ASP A 104 -3.66 35.69 17.27
N TYR A 105 -4.35 36.28 16.29
CA TYR A 105 -4.28 35.85 14.88
C TYR A 105 -3.18 36.58 14.08
N VAL A 106 -2.19 37.19 14.76
CA VAL A 106 -0.97 37.68 14.10
C VAL A 106 0.01 36.52 13.95
N VAL A 107 -0.41 35.47 13.25
CA VAL A 107 0.57 34.68 12.52
C VAL A 107 1.00 35.59 11.37
N ASP A 108 2.22 36.09 11.49
CA ASP A 108 2.91 36.99 10.57
C ASP A 108 2.99 36.37 9.15
N ILE A 109 1.91 36.54 8.37
CA ILE A 109 1.81 36.18 6.95
C ILE A 109 1.81 37.47 6.11
N ALA A 110 2.63 38.49 6.47
CA ALA A 110 3.10 39.54 5.55
C ALA A 110 3.72 40.69 6.37
N PRO A 111 5.05 40.68 6.59
CA PRO A 111 5.70 41.81 7.25
C PRO A 111 5.82 43.06 6.34
N ASP A 112 5.53 42.96 5.04
CA ASP A 112 5.88 44.00 4.04
C ASP A 112 4.69 44.81 3.49
N LEU A 113 3.50 44.72 4.09
CA LEU A 113 2.32 45.48 3.63
C LEU A 113 1.77 46.45 4.68
N ALA A 114 2.52 46.69 5.76
CA ALA A 114 2.07 47.51 6.89
C ALA A 114 2.40 49.01 6.78
N LEU A 115 3.04 49.49 5.71
CA LEU A 115 3.47 50.88 5.62
C LEU A 115 3.12 51.48 4.26
N GLU A 116 1.97 52.16 4.17
CA GLU A 116 1.89 53.55 3.67
C GLU A 116 0.41 54.00 3.62
N THR A 117 -0.22 54.21 4.77
CA THR A 117 -1.44 55.02 4.84
C THR A 117 -1.57 55.67 6.21
N GLY A 118 -0.89 56.79 6.43
CA GLY A 118 -1.11 57.60 7.64
C GLY A 118 -0.14 58.74 7.88
N GLY A 119 -0.49 59.94 7.41
CA GLY A 119 0.04 61.23 7.86
C GLY A 119 1.16 61.80 6.98
N GLY A 120 1.12 63.03 6.47
CA GLY A 120 0.19 64.14 6.62
C GLY A 120 0.88 65.41 6.11
N PHE A 121 0.13 66.27 5.44
CA PHE A 121 0.28 67.73 5.50
C PHE A 121 -1.09 68.28 5.89
#